data_AF-A0A2N5TQ19-F1
#
_entry.id   AF-A0A2N5TQ19-F1
#
_cell.length_a   1.000
_cell.length_b   1.000
_cell.length_c   1.000
_cell.angle_alpha   90.00
_cell.angle_beta   90.00
_cell.angle_gamma   90.00
#
_symmetry.space_group_name_H-M   'P 1'
#
loop_
_entity.id
_entity.type
_entity.pdbx_description
1 polymer ?
#
loop_
_entity_poly.entity_id
_entity_poly.type
_entity_poly.pdbx_seq_one_letter_code
_entity_poly.pdbx_strand_id
1 'polypeptide(L)' 'MGGDSVSCVRRPVQLDENVKSLDNDNLTRHIQQTAEDHFPGQSPKQLQVKSVLSLARRQHTFLLA' A
#
# COMPACT_ATOMS: atom_id res chain seq x y z
N MET A 1 -8.83 11.33 -36.59
CA MET A 1 -7.82 11.17 -35.53
C MET A 1 -8.57 10.74 -34.27
N GLY A 2 -8.59 9.43 -34.01
CA GLY A 2 -9.31 8.85 -32.86
C GLY A 2 -8.45 8.96 -31.61
N GLY A 3 -8.99 9.60 -30.58
CA GLY A 3 -8.33 9.68 -29.27
C GLY A 3 -8.34 8.30 -28.62
N ASP A 4 -7.17 7.70 -28.49
CA ASP A 4 -6.97 6.48 -27.72
C ASP A 4 -7.28 6.78 -26.25
N SER A 5 -8.49 6.41 -25.83
CA SER A 5 -8.85 6.36 -24.42
C SER A 5 -8.04 5.25 -23.79
N VAL A 6 -6.95 5.61 -23.10
CA VAL A 6 -6.19 4.69 -22.25
C VAL A 6 -7.11 4.26 -21.12
N SER A 7 -7.85 3.17 -21.34
CA SER A 7 -8.59 2.47 -20.30
C SER A 7 -7.56 1.94 -19.32
N CYS A 8 -7.38 2.66 -18.22
CA CYS A 8 -6.65 2.15 -17.07
C CYS A 8 -7.47 0.98 -16.53
N VAL A 9 -7.13 -0.23 -16.97
CA VAL A 9 -7.73 -1.47 -16.48
C VAL A 9 -7.36 -1.57 -14.99
N ARG A 10 -8.25 -1.07 -14.13
CA ARG A 10 -8.13 -1.15 -12.67
C ARG A 10 -8.38 -2.59 -12.26
N ARG A 11 -7.37 -3.44 -12.38
CA ARG A 11 -7.42 -4.74 -11.70
C ARG A 11 -7.49 -4.44 -10.20
N PRO A 12 -8.55 -4.88 -9.48
CA PRO A 12 -8.62 -4.67 -8.05
C PRO A 12 -7.44 -5.40 -7.42
N VAL A 13 -6.59 -4.66 -6.71
CA VAL A 13 -5.53 -5.25 -5.90
C VAL A 13 -6.22 -5.96 -4.74
N GLN A 14 -6.24 -7.29 -4.78
CA GLN A 14 -6.70 -8.08 -3.65
C GLN A 14 -5.55 -8.21 -2.66
N LEU A 15 -5.75 -7.66 -1.47
CA LEU A 15 -4.86 -7.91 -0.35
C LEU A 15 -5.08 -9.34 0.16
N ASP A 16 -3.99 -9.97 0.57
CA ASP A 16 -4.01 -11.24 1.29
C ASP A 16 -4.89 -11.12 2.55
N GLU A 17 -5.67 -12.16 2.85
CA GLU A 17 -6.54 -12.21 4.04
C GLU A 17 -5.73 -12.05 5.34
N ASN A 18 -4.49 -12.54 5.36
CA ASN A 18 -3.58 -12.36 6.49
C ASN A 18 -3.31 -10.87 6.75
N VAL A 19 -3.08 -10.08 5.69
CA VAL A 19 -2.82 -8.64 5.82
C VAL A 19 -4.06 -7.90 6.34
N LYS A 20 -5.26 -8.35 5.97
CA LYS A 20 -6.52 -7.75 6.44
C LYS A 20 -6.77 -8.02 7.92
N SER A 21 -6.33 -9.17 8.43
CA SER A 21 -6.57 -9.58 9.82
C SER A 21 -5.56 -9.04 10.82
N LEU A 22 -4.37 -8.61 10.38
CA LEU A 22 -3.39 -7.93 11.23
C LEU A 22 -4.00 -6.66 11.84
N ASP A 23 -3.72 -6.38 13.11
CA ASP A 23 -3.92 -5.05 13.69
C ASP A 23 -2.91 -4.02 13.12
N ASN A 24 -3.02 -2.75 13.51
CA ASN A 24 -2.16 -1.71 12.93
C ASN A 24 -0.69 -1.83 13.34
N ASP A 25 -0.39 -2.34 14.54
CA ASP A 25 0.99 -2.46 15.02
C ASP A 25 1.70 -3.60 14.32
N ASN A 26 1.03 -4.75 14.20
CA ASN A 26 1.52 -5.90 13.47
C ASN A 26 1.60 -5.63 11.96
N LEU A 27 0.64 -4.91 11.40
CA LEU A 27 0.69 -4.48 10.00
C LEU A 27 1.85 -3.49 9.75
N THR A 28 2.12 -2.57 10.68
CA THR A 28 3.27 -1.67 10.61
C THR A 28 4.58 -2.45 10.60
N ARG A 29 4.73 -3.42 11.51
CA ARG A 29 5.90 -4.29 11.56
C ARG A 29 6.06 -5.10 10.27
N HIS A 30 4.96 -5.63 9.74
CA HIS A 30 4.95 -6.36 8.48
C HIS A 30 5.39 -5.48 7.30
N ILE A 31 4.92 -4.23 7.22
CA ILE A 31 5.35 -3.26 6.20
C ILE A 31 6.86 -3.00 6.30
N GLN A 32 7.37 -2.77 7.51
CA GLN A 32 8.79 -2.52 7.74
C GLN A 32 9.65 -3.71 7.35
N GLN A 33 9.27 -4.92 7.77
CA GLN A 33 9.97 -6.15 7.43
C GLN A 33 9.98 -6.38 5.91
N THR A 34 8.81 -6.24 5.28
CA THR A 34 8.68 -6.42 3.83
C THR A 34 9.52 -5.40 3.06
N ALA A 35 9.56 -4.15 3.55
CA ALA A 35 10.38 -3.10 2.95
C ALA A 35 11.88 -3.41 3.08
N GLU A 36 12.34 -3.89 4.23
CA GLU A 36 13.73 -4.30 4.41
C GLU A 36 14.10 -5.49 3.51
N ASP A 37 13.21 -6.48 3.40
CA ASP A 37 13.45 -7.68 2.58
C ASP A 37 13.56 -7.34 1.08
N HIS A 38 12.79 -6.36 0.60
CA HIS A 38 12.76 -5.96 -0.82
C HIS A 38 13.70 -4.80 -1.16
N PHE A 39 13.95 -3.90 -0.20
CA PHE A 39 14.75 -2.68 -0.33
C PHE A 39 15.73 -2.57 0.84
N PRO A 40 16.74 -3.45 0.92
CA PRO A 40 17.65 -3.53 2.06
C PRO A 40 18.35 -2.20 2.31
N GLY A 41 18.38 -1.78 3.58
CA GLY A 41 18.92 -0.50 4.01
C GLY A 41 18.03 0.72 3.71
N GLN A 42 16.84 0.56 3.12
CA GLN A 42 15.88 1.62 2.90
C GLN A 42 14.66 1.47 3.81
N SER A 43 14.70 2.17 4.95
CA SER A 43 13.55 2.22 5.84
C SER A 43 12.38 2.99 5.21
N PRO A 44 11.14 2.46 5.24
CA PRO A 44 10.00 3.15 4.68
C PRO A 44 9.70 4.43 5.48
N LYS A 45 9.47 5.53 4.75
CA LYS A 45 9.11 6.81 5.35
C LYS A 45 7.75 6.70 6.04
N GLN A 46 7.53 7.50 7.08
CA GLN A 46 6.27 7.49 7.83
C GLN A 46 5.03 7.68 6.94
N LEU A 47 5.10 8.53 5.91
CA LEU A 47 3.98 8.73 5.00
C LEU A 47 3.66 7.46 4.21
N GLN A 48 4.67 6.70 3.78
CA GLN A 48 4.48 5.44 3.06
C GLN A 48 3.81 4.40 3.96
N VAL A 49 4.28 4.26 5.20
CA VAL A 49 3.68 3.35 6.19
C VAL A 49 2.20 3.71 6.44
N LYS A 50 1.91 4.99 6.70
CA LYS A 50 0.54 5.47 6.93
C LYS A 50 -0.36 5.26 5.70
N SER A 51 0.18 5.48 4.50
CA SER A 51 -0.55 5.26 3.25
C SER A 51 -0.97 3.80 3.12
N VAL A 52 -0.04 2.88 3.34
CA VAL A 52 -0.33 1.43 3.25
C VAL A 52 -1.34 1.01 4.32
N LEU A 53 -1.20 1.50 5.55
CA LEU A 53 -2.18 1.24 6.62
C LEU A 53 -3.59 1.69 6.22
N SER A 54 -3.76 2.93 5.76
CA SER A 54 -5.07 3.45 5.38
C SER A 54 -5.66 2.69 4.19
N LEU A 55 -4.85 2.37 3.18
CA LEU A 55 -5.28 1.57 2.04
C LEU A 55 -5.70 0.15 2.45
N ALA A 56 -4.95 -0.50 3.34
CA ALA A 56 -5.28 -1.84 3.86
C ALA A 56 -6.61 -1.86 4.63
N ARG A 57 -6.95 -0.75 5.29
CA ARG A 57 -8.24 -0.56 5.98
C ARG A 57 -9.36 -0.05 5.08
N ARG A 58 -9.15 -0.01 3.77
CA ARG A 58 -10.12 0.49 2.78
C ARG A 58 -10.56 1.93 3.07
N GLN A 59 -9.67 2.73 3.67
CA GLN A 59 -9.94 4.14 3.93
C GLN A 59 -9.61 4.96 2.68
N HIS A 60 -10.55 5.83 2.29
CA HIS A 60 -10.27 6.86 1.30
C HIS A 60 -9.17 7.78 1.83
N THR A 61 -8.06 7.87 1.10
CA THR A 61 -6.88 8.58 1.55
C THR A 61 -6.42 9.54 0.46
N PHE A 62 -6.24 10.80 0.81
CA PHE A 62 -5.56 11.78 -0.03
C PHE A 62 -4.16 11.98 0.57
N LEU A 63 -3.13 11.67 -0.23
CA LEU A 63 -1.75 11.88 0.14
C LEU A 63 -1.28 13.20 -0.47
N LEU A 64 -0.80 14.10 0.38
CA LEU A 64 -0.21 15.38 -0.03
C LEU A 64 1.27 15.30 0.35
N ALA A 65 2.15 15.36 -0.65
CA ALA A 65 3.60 15.18 -0.51
C ALA A 65 4.34 16.29 -1.25
#